data_AF-A0A833E7P8-F1
#
_entry.id   AF-A0A833E7P8-F1
#
_cell.length_a   1.000
_cell.length_b   1.000
_cell.length_c   1.000
_cell.angle_alpha   90.00
_cell.angle_beta   90.00
_cell.angle_gamma   90.00
#
_symmetry.space_group_name_H-M   'P 1'
#
loop_
_entity.id
_entity.type
_entity.pdbx_description
1 polymer ?
#
loop_
_entity_poly.entity_id
_entity_poly.type
_entity_poly.pdbx_seq_one_letter_code
_entity_poly.pdbx_strand_id
1 'polypeptide(L)'
;MQDNYTRYPATIIKIVDESPRVKSFYLRVKLPVKVKPGQFVMVWLPGYEEIPISPSLHRGDILRLTIAMRGETTKAIHRLRVGDRLIIRGPYGRGFNLNFRNFILVGGGYGVSPLIYALHEVSSVNGRKLYIVGAKSRSEVLFLNEARSLGAEILVSTEDGTLGY
;
A
#
# COMPACT_ATOMS: atom_id res chain seq x y z
N MET A 1 10.19 -24.55 -5.39
CA MET A 1 10.74 -23.55 -4.45
C MET A 1 10.89 -22.25 -5.21
N GLN A 2 10.29 -21.16 -4.73
CA GLN A 2 10.40 -19.86 -5.37
C GLN A 2 11.73 -19.24 -4.96
N ASP A 3 12.58 -18.89 -5.93
CA ASP A 3 13.85 -18.22 -5.66
C ASP A 3 13.59 -16.79 -5.19
N ASN A 4 13.57 -16.62 -3.87
CA ASN A 4 13.31 -15.35 -3.19
C ASN A 4 14.52 -14.39 -3.23
N TYR A 5 15.58 -14.69 -3.98
CA TYR A 5 16.72 -13.79 -4.20
C TYR A 5 16.68 -13.07 -5.55
N THR A 6 15.82 -13.49 -6.47
CA THR A 6 15.71 -12.86 -7.80
C THR A 6 15.26 -11.41 -7.67
N ARG A 7 16.00 -10.50 -8.32
CA ARG A 7 15.77 -9.05 -8.34
C ARG A 7 14.96 -8.67 -9.57
N TYR A 8 13.82 -8.02 -9.37
CA TYR A 8 12.94 -7.57 -10.45
C TYR A 8 13.03 -6.06 -10.62
N PRO A 9 13.56 -5.56 -11.75
CA PRO A 9 13.54 -4.13 -12.04
C PRO A 9 12.10 -3.64 -12.18
N ALA A 10 11.80 -2.55 -11.48
CA ALA A 10 10.47 -1.94 -11.44
C ALA A 10 10.57 -0.48 -11.87
N THR A 11 9.75 -0.06 -12.83
CA THR A 11 9.80 1.32 -13.36
C THR A 11 8.63 2.12 -12.81
N ILE A 12 8.88 3.31 -12.29
CA ILE A 12 7.80 4.20 -11.82
C ILE A 12 7.04 4.73 -13.02
N ILE A 13 5.75 4.44 -13.09
CA ILE A 13 4.87 4.89 -14.19
C ILE A 13 3.89 5.98 -13.75
N LYS A 14 3.63 6.11 -12.45
CA LYS A 14 2.77 7.15 -11.88
C LYS A 14 3.14 7.37 -10.41
N ILE A 15 3.05 8.61 -9.96
CA ILE A 15 3.21 9.02 -8.57
C ILE A 15 1.95 9.79 -8.15
N VAL A 16 1.46 9.54 -6.95
CA VAL A 16 0.34 10.28 -6.34
C VAL A 16 0.76 10.74 -4.96
N ASP A 17 0.62 12.03 -4.67
CA ASP A 17 0.73 12.57 -3.32
C ASP A 17 -0.57 12.27 -2.56
N GLU A 18 -0.50 11.37 -1.58
CA GLU A 18 -1.67 10.96 -0.78
C GLU A 18 -1.83 11.86 0.45
N SER A 19 -0.71 12.33 1.00
CA SER A 19 -0.65 13.29 2.11
C SER A 19 0.66 14.08 2.04
N PRO A 20 0.86 15.13 2.88
CA PRO A 20 2.13 15.86 2.94
C PRO A 20 3.36 14.98 3.21
N ARG A 21 3.19 13.78 3.77
CA ARG A 21 4.28 12.86 4.13
C ARG A 21 4.20 11.50 3.44
N VAL A 22 3.20 11.26 2.59
CA VAL A 22 2.95 9.92 2.01
C VAL A 22 2.70 10.03 0.50
N LYS A 23 3.43 9.24 -0.28
CA LYS A 23 3.26 9.10 -1.73
C LYS A 23 2.93 7.66 -2.11
N SER A 24 2.07 7.48 -3.09
CA SER A 24 1.86 6.21 -3.78
C SER A 24 2.63 6.17 -5.09
N PHE A 25 3.52 5.19 -5.23
CA PHE A 25 4.29 4.90 -6.43
C PHE A 25 3.66 3.71 -7.14
N TYR A 26 3.22 3.92 -8.38
CA TYR A 26 2.76 2.86 -9.26
C TYR A 26 3.95 2.40 -10.08
N LEU A 27 4.34 1.15 -9.87
CA LEU A 27 5.49 0.53 -10.49
C LEU A 27 5.03 -0.47 -11.53
N ARG A 28 5.59 -0.41 -12.73
CA ARG A 28 5.52 -1.51 -13.69
C ARG A 28 6.61 -2.52 -13.38
N VAL A 29 6.23 -3.72 -12.98
CA VAL A 29 7.12 -4.82 -12.58
C VAL A 29 6.48 -6.17 -12.91
N LYS A 30 7.27 -7.07 -13.50
CA LYS A 30 6.84 -8.46 -13.77
C LYS A 30 7.34 -9.36 -12.65
N LEU A 31 6.50 -9.55 -11.63
CA LEU A 31 6.75 -10.54 -10.58
C LEU A 31 6.22 -11.91 -11.02
N PRO A 32 6.89 -13.01 -10.64
CA PRO A 32 6.47 -14.37 -11.03
C PRO A 32 5.15 -14.78 -10.38
N VAL A 33 4.79 -14.14 -9.27
CA VAL A 33 3.55 -14.39 -8.52
C VAL A 33 2.90 -13.07 -8.08
N LYS A 34 1.57 -13.09 -8.00
CA LYS A 34 0.79 -12.00 -7.43
C LYS A 34 1.09 -11.89 -5.94
N VAL A 35 1.52 -10.70 -5.51
CA VAL A 35 1.64 -10.34 -4.09
C VAL A 35 0.24 -10.24 -3.50
N LYS A 36 -0.05 -10.92 -2.38
CA LYS A 36 -1.36 -10.87 -1.73
C LYS A 36 -1.41 -9.77 -0.65
N PRO A 37 -2.60 -9.21 -0.33
CA PRO A 37 -2.74 -8.32 0.83
C PRO A 37 -2.19 -8.97 2.11
N GLY A 38 -1.49 -8.20 2.93
CA GLY A 38 -0.80 -8.68 4.14
C GLY A 38 0.60 -9.24 3.89
N GLN A 39 1.01 -9.46 2.65
CA GLN A 39 2.41 -9.70 2.30
C GLN A 39 3.17 -8.39 2.13
N PHE A 40 4.50 -8.49 2.04
CA PHE A 40 5.38 -7.37 1.71
C PHE A 40 6.37 -7.75 0.60
N VAL A 41 6.94 -6.73 -0.03
CA VAL A 41 8.09 -6.86 -0.93
C VAL A 41 9.28 -6.12 -0.32
N MET A 42 10.49 -6.56 -0.65
CA MET A 42 11.68 -5.78 -0.36
C MET A 42 11.91 -4.80 -1.51
N VAL A 43 12.10 -3.53 -1.17
CA VAL A 43 12.34 -2.43 -2.11
C VAL A 43 13.76 -1.96 -1.94
N TRP A 44 14.51 -1.96 -3.03
CA TRP A 44 15.88 -1.52 -3.04
C TRP A 44 16.09 -0.41 -4.07
N LEU A 45 16.62 0.72 -3.62
CA LEU A 45 17.18 1.78 -4.45
C LEU A 45 18.71 1.66 -4.35
N PRO A 46 19.43 1.37 -5.44
CA PRO A 46 20.89 1.27 -5.40
C PRO A 46 21.55 2.47 -4.70
N GLY A 47 22.49 2.19 -3.80
CA GLY A 47 23.12 3.20 -2.94
C GLY A 47 22.43 3.44 -1.60
N TYR A 48 21.29 2.79 -1.34
CA TYR A 48 20.56 2.85 -0.07
C TYR A 48 20.31 1.45 0.49
N GLU A 49 19.85 1.37 1.75
CA GLU A 49 19.38 0.12 2.37
C GLU A 49 18.14 -0.44 1.64
N GLU A 50 17.93 -1.75 1.77
CA GLU A 50 16.75 -2.44 1.27
C GLU A 50 15.67 -2.47 2.36
N ILE A 51 14.47 -1.98 2.05
CA ILE A 51 13.38 -1.80 3.03
C ILE A 51 12.14 -2.64 2.71
N PRO A 52 11.47 -3.25 3.71
CA PRO A 52 10.23 -3.97 3.50
C PRO A 52 9.05 -3.01 3.33
N ILE A 53 8.24 -3.18 2.29
CA ILE A 53 7.05 -2.37 2.02
C ILE A 53 5.87 -3.28 1.66
N SER A 54 4.75 -3.12 2.38
CA SER A 54 3.49 -3.79 2.06
C SER A 54 2.78 -3.06 0.92
N PRO A 55 2.51 -3.72 -0.22
CA PRO A 55 1.83 -3.07 -1.35
C PRO A 55 0.40 -2.65 -0.99
N SER A 56 -0.04 -1.51 -1.52
CA SER A 56 -1.43 -1.06 -1.46
C SER A 56 -2.26 -1.50 -2.67
N LEU A 57 -1.64 -2.10 -3.69
CA LEU A 57 -2.31 -2.77 -4.82
C LEU A 57 -1.31 -3.66 -5.57
N HIS A 58 -1.77 -4.78 -6.11
CA HIS A 58 -1.06 -5.47 -7.19
C HIS A 58 -2.06 -6.02 -8.21
N ARG A 59 -2.01 -5.49 -9.45
CA ARG A 59 -2.90 -5.89 -10.56
C ARG A 59 -2.10 -6.01 -11.85
N GLY A 60 -2.05 -7.22 -12.41
CA GLY A 60 -1.25 -7.49 -13.62
C GLY A 60 0.24 -7.21 -13.36
N ASP A 61 0.85 -6.37 -14.19
CA ASP A 61 2.24 -5.92 -14.03
C ASP A 61 2.36 -4.62 -13.21
N ILE A 62 1.28 -4.16 -12.58
CA ILE A 62 1.26 -2.91 -11.80
C ILE A 62 1.26 -3.23 -10.30
N LEU A 63 2.28 -2.73 -9.62
CA LEU A 63 2.43 -2.78 -8.16
C LEU A 63 2.34 -1.35 -7.61
N ARG A 64 1.40 -1.09 -6.69
CA ARG A 64 1.31 0.20 -5.98
C ARG A 64 1.96 0.07 -4.62
N LEU A 65 2.95 0.92 -4.36
CA LEU A 65 3.61 1.03 -3.06
C LEU A 65 3.31 2.40 -2.46
N THR A 66 2.69 2.42 -1.28
CA THR A 66 2.39 3.65 -0.55
C THR A 66 3.42 3.84 0.56
N ILE A 67 4.28 4.84 0.42
CA ILE A 67 5.50 4.99 1.21
C ILE A 67 5.46 6.32 1.95
N ALA A 68 5.59 6.27 3.27
CA ALA A 68 5.75 7.45 4.10
C ALA A 68 7.21 7.92 4.13
N MET A 69 7.43 9.23 4.07
CA MET A 69 8.75 9.84 4.20
C MET A 69 9.17 9.84 5.67
N ARG A 70 9.99 8.86 6.07
CA ARG A 70 10.46 8.67 7.47
C ARG A 70 11.98 8.61 7.56
N GLY A 71 12.61 7.66 6.88
CA GLY A 71 14.07 7.44 6.89
C GLY A 71 14.76 7.94 5.61
N GLU A 72 16.09 7.84 5.58
CA GLU A 72 16.93 8.28 4.46
C GLU A 72 16.53 7.62 3.13
N THR A 73 16.33 6.31 3.12
CA THR A 73 15.89 5.55 1.94
C THR A 73 14.54 6.03 1.43
N THR A 74 13.55 6.19 2.32
CA THR A 74 12.23 6.68 1.91
C THR A 74 12.27 8.13 1.41
N LYS A 75 13.14 8.99 1.98
CA LYS A 75 13.37 10.35 1.50
C LYS A 75 13.99 10.35 0.11
N ALA A 76 14.93 9.43 -0.16
CA ALA A 76 15.52 9.26 -1.48
C ALA A 76 14.49 8.76 -2.51
N ILE A 77 13.69 7.76 -2.16
CA ILE A 77 12.58 7.27 -3.00
C ILE A 77 11.59 8.40 -3.32
N HIS A 78 11.29 9.28 -2.35
CA HIS A 78 10.39 10.42 -2.55
C HIS A 78 10.88 11.48 -3.54
N ARG A 79 12.17 11.47 -3.88
CA ARG A 79 12.78 12.36 -4.89
C ARG A 79 12.74 11.77 -6.31
N LEU A 80 12.41 10.49 -6.43
CA LEU A 80 12.28 9.83 -7.72
C LEU A 80 11.10 10.39 -8.53
N ARG A 81 11.22 10.27 -9.85
CA ARG A 81 10.26 10.74 -10.85
C ARG A 81 9.73 9.56 -11.67
N VAL A 82 8.66 9.82 -12.43
CA VAL A 82 8.19 8.86 -13.43
C VAL A 82 9.33 8.58 -14.42
N GLY A 83 9.56 7.29 -14.72
CA GLY A 83 10.68 6.80 -15.51
C GLY A 83 11.83 6.25 -14.67
N ASP A 84 11.98 6.66 -13.41
CA ASP A 84 13.02 6.13 -12.53
C ASP A 84 12.73 4.69 -12.13
N ARG A 85 13.78 3.98 -11.70
CA ARG A 85 13.72 2.54 -11.43
C ARG A 85 14.06 2.22 -9.98
N LEU A 86 13.37 1.21 -9.48
CA LEU A 86 13.62 0.54 -8.22
C LEU A 86 13.84 -0.96 -8.48
N ILE A 87 14.36 -1.68 -7.50
CA ILE A 87 14.46 -3.13 -7.53
C ILE A 87 13.50 -3.70 -6.50
N ILE A 88 12.73 -4.69 -6.91
CA ILE A 88 11.74 -5.37 -6.07
C ILE A 88 12.16 -6.82 -5.90
N ARG A 89 12.02 -7.33 -4.67
CA ARG A 89 12.16 -8.76 -4.34
C ARG A 89 10.96 -9.26 -3.54
N GLY A 90 10.71 -10.56 -3.62
CA GLY A 90 9.58 -11.22 -2.96
C GLY A 90 8.51 -11.69 -3.94
N PRO A 91 7.25 -11.84 -3.49
CA PRO A 91 6.72 -11.45 -2.18
C PRO A 91 7.24 -12.28 -0.99
N TYR A 92 7.12 -11.71 0.20
CA TYR A 92 7.42 -12.33 1.50
C TYR A 92 6.23 -12.24 2.46
N GLY A 93 6.28 -13.03 3.53
CA GLY A 93 5.25 -13.06 4.56
C GLY A 93 4.00 -13.86 4.16
N ARG A 94 3.09 -14.02 5.12
CA ARG A 94 1.80 -14.68 4.94
C ARG A 94 0.72 -13.62 4.73
N GLY A 95 0.01 -13.70 3.62
CA GLY A 95 -1.11 -12.80 3.34
C GLY A 95 -2.30 -13.01 4.29
N PHE A 96 -3.23 -12.07 4.27
CA PHE A 96 -4.48 -12.15 5.02
C PHE A 96 -5.35 -13.33 4.54
N ASN A 97 -6.07 -13.95 5.47
CA ASN A 97 -7.16 -14.86 5.12
C ASN A 97 -8.40 -14.00 4.80
N LEU A 98 -8.86 -14.06 3.55
CA LEU A 98 -10.00 -13.26 3.06
C LEU A 98 -11.24 -14.11 2.80
N ASN A 99 -11.28 -15.36 3.27
CA ASN A 99 -12.40 -16.29 3.07
C ASN A 99 -13.56 -16.02 4.04
N PHE A 100 -14.04 -14.78 4.07
CA PHE A 100 -15.14 -14.31 4.91
C PHE A 100 -16.16 -13.55 4.08
N ARG A 101 -17.34 -13.29 4.64
CA ARG A 101 -18.38 -12.47 4.00
C ARG A 101 -18.38 -11.03 4.50
N ASN A 102 -18.11 -10.83 5.79
CA ASN A 102 -18.09 -9.52 6.43
C ASN A 102 -16.66 -9.17 6.86
N PHE A 103 -16.27 -7.91 6.70
CA PHE A 103 -14.93 -7.44 6.96
C PHE A 103 -14.96 -6.17 7.81
N ILE A 104 -14.11 -6.14 8.83
CA ILE A 104 -13.75 -4.92 9.55
C ILE A 104 -12.25 -4.75 9.35
N LEU A 105 -11.85 -3.68 8.66
CA LEU A 105 -10.47 -3.34 8.38
C LEU A 105 -10.12 -2.11 9.22
N VAL A 106 -9.19 -2.25 10.16
CA VAL A 106 -8.79 -1.18 11.08
C VAL A 106 -7.32 -0.89 10.89
N GLY A 107 -6.96 0.37 10.62
CA GLY A 107 -5.56 0.77 10.49
C GLY A 107 -5.30 2.23 10.83
N GLY A 108 -4.04 2.53 11.13
CA GLY A 108 -3.58 3.87 11.49
C GLY A 108 -2.52 4.41 10.52
N GLY A 109 -2.66 5.67 10.10
CA GLY A 109 -1.73 6.36 9.20
C GLY A 109 -1.47 5.54 7.92
N TYR A 110 -0.21 5.42 7.51
CA TYR A 110 0.18 4.61 6.35
C TYR A 110 0.08 3.09 6.57
N GLY A 111 -0.22 2.62 7.78
CA GLY A 111 -0.51 1.21 8.07
C GLY A 111 -1.77 0.69 7.37
N VAL A 112 -2.58 1.59 6.81
CA VAL A 112 -3.75 1.25 6.00
C VAL A 112 -3.42 0.77 4.58
N SER A 113 -2.15 0.88 4.14
CA SER A 113 -1.67 0.45 2.82
C SER A 113 -2.11 -0.98 2.46
N PRO A 114 -1.77 -2.04 3.23
CA PRO A 114 -2.23 -3.39 2.92
C PRO A 114 -3.75 -3.59 3.08
N LEU A 115 -4.44 -2.71 3.83
CA LEU A 115 -5.88 -2.82 4.06
C LEU A 115 -6.69 -2.33 2.87
N ILE A 116 -6.28 -1.23 2.23
CA ILE A 116 -6.94 -0.80 0.98
C ILE A 116 -6.76 -1.86 -0.11
N TYR A 117 -5.61 -2.56 -0.12
CA TYR A 117 -5.40 -3.68 -1.02
C TYR A 117 -6.35 -4.85 -0.71
N ALA A 118 -6.50 -5.22 0.57
CA ALA A 118 -7.45 -6.25 0.98
C ALA A 118 -8.88 -5.90 0.55
N LEU A 119 -9.26 -4.63 0.69
CA LEU A 119 -10.58 -4.15 0.28
C LEU A 119 -10.84 -4.27 -1.23
N HIS A 120 -9.82 -4.05 -2.07
CA HIS A 120 -9.92 -4.35 -3.52
C HIS A 120 -10.22 -5.82 -3.77
N GLU A 121 -9.50 -6.74 -3.13
CA GLU A 121 -9.67 -8.19 -3.34
C GLU A 121 -11.05 -8.68 -2.89
N VAL A 122 -11.67 -8.05 -1.89
CA VAL A 122 -13.00 -8.44 -1.39
C VAL A 122 -14.12 -7.53 -1.88
N SER A 123 -13.84 -6.60 -2.79
CA SER A 123 -14.82 -5.60 -3.26
C SER A 123 -16.08 -6.22 -3.86
N SER A 124 -15.97 -7.37 -4.55
CA SER A 124 -17.10 -8.11 -5.12
C SER A 124 -17.78 -9.08 -4.14
N VAL A 125 -17.25 -9.26 -2.92
CA VAL A 125 -17.87 -10.14 -1.92
C VAL A 125 -19.15 -9.50 -1.40
N ASN A 126 -20.25 -10.25 -1.44
CA ASN A 126 -21.53 -9.83 -0.87
C ASN A 126 -21.47 -9.94 0.66
N GLY A 127 -21.36 -8.79 1.32
CA GLY A 127 -21.37 -8.64 2.76
C GLY A 127 -20.84 -7.27 3.20
N ARG A 128 -20.96 -6.97 4.50
CA ARG A 128 -20.62 -5.65 5.04
C ARG A 128 -19.10 -5.47 5.08
N LYS A 129 -18.62 -4.31 4.65
CA LYS A 129 -17.22 -3.90 4.72
C LYS A 129 -17.16 -2.60 5.51
N LEU A 130 -16.49 -2.63 6.66
CA LEU A 130 -16.25 -1.47 7.49
C LEU A 130 -14.75 -1.14 7.44
N TYR A 131 -14.42 0.08 7.02
CA TYR A 131 -13.06 0.58 6.91
C TYR A 131 -12.84 1.69 7.95
N ILE A 132 -12.05 1.38 8.99
CA ILE A 132 -11.78 2.27 10.11
C ILE A 132 -10.35 2.80 10.00
N VAL A 133 -10.21 4.13 9.92
CA VAL A 133 -8.92 4.81 9.75
C VAL A 133 -8.65 5.76 10.90
N GLY A 134 -7.54 5.53 11.60
CA GLY A 134 -6.93 6.50 12.52
C GLY A 134 -5.85 7.31 11.82
N ALA A 135 -5.76 8.62 12.08
CA ALA A 135 -4.64 9.44 11.62
C ALA A 135 -4.28 10.55 12.62
N LYS A 136 -3.14 11.22 12.41
CA LYS A 136 -2.75 12.36 13.25
C LYS A 136 -3.67 13.57 13.05
N SER A 137 -4.05 13.82 11.80
CA SER A 137 -4.90 14.93 11.37
C SER A 137 -5.62 14.57 10.09
N ARG A 138 -6.62 15.38 9.71
CA ARG A 138 -7.39 15.25 8.47
C ARG A 138 -6.52 15.13 7.23
N SER A 139 -5.41 15.87 7.17
CA SER A 139 -4.50 15.87 6.02
C SER A 139 -3.69 14.57 5.87
N GLU A 140 -3.66 13.74 6.91
CA GLU A 140 -2.92 12.47 6.94
C GLU A 140 -3.83 11.24 6.77
N VAL A 141 -5.14 11.46 6.59
CA VAL A 141 -6.10 10.38 6.36
C VAL A 141 -6.01 9.92 4.90
N LEU A 142 -5.78 8.62 4.70
CA LEU A 142 -5.54 8.03 3.38
C LEU A 142 -6.75 7.23 2.89
N PHE A 143 -6.90 7.17 1.55
CA PHE A 143 -7.79 6.25 0.83
C PHE A 143 -9.31 6.29 1.11
N LEU A 144 -9.86 7.32 1.75
CA LEU A 144 -11.30 7.36 2.06
C LEU A 144 -12.19 7.25 0.82
N ASN A 145 -11.88 7.99 -0.24
CA ASN A 145 -12.68 7.96 -1.46
C ASN A 145 -12.54 6.63 -2.20
N GLU A 146 -11.34 6.05 -2.19
CA GLU A 146 -11.09 4.73 -2.78
C GLU A 146 -11.87 3.65 -2.03
N ALA A 147 -11.83 3.65 -0.69
CA ALA A 147 -12.58 2.70 0.13
C ALA A 147 -14.10 2.83 -0.07
N ARG A 148 -14.64 4.06 -0.17
CA ARG A 148 -16.06 4.29 -0.51
C ARG A 148 -16.41 3.70 -1.87
N SER A 149 -15.57 3.92 -2.88
CA SER A 149 -15.82 3.39 -4.24
C SER A 149 -15.81 1.86 -4.30
N LEU A 150 -15.18 1.20 -3.32
CA LEU A 150 -15.15 -0.26 -3.17
C LEU A 150 -16.31 -0.79 -2.29
N GLY A 151 -17.26 0.07 -1.93
CA GLY A 151 -18.46 -0.30 -1.17
C GLY A 151 -18.21 -0.48 0.33
N ALA A 152 -17.16 0.13 0.88
CA ALA A 152 -16.96 0.16 2.33
C ALA A 152 -17.71 1.32 3.00
N GLU A 153 -18.34 1.01 4.11
CA GLU A 153 -18.68 1.99 5.14
C GLU A 153 -17.39 2.47 5.81
N ILE A 154 -17.32 3.74 6.18
CA ILE A 154 -16.09 4.35 6.66
C ILE A 154 -16.30 5.01 8.01
N LEU A 155 -15.40 4.71 8.95
CA LEU A 155 -15.23 5.46 10.19
C LEU A 155 -13.82 6.06 10.22
N VAL A 156 -13.72 7.31 10.64
CA VAL A 156 -12.44 8.03 10.74
C VAL A 156 -12.32 8.58 12.15
N SER A 157 -11.11 8.55 12.70
CA SER A 157 -10.76 9.29 13.91
C SER A 157 -9.39 9.95 13.73
N THR A 158 -9.26 11.17 14.26
CA THR A 158 -8.02 11.94 14.19
C THR A 158 -7.57 12.37 15.57
N GLU A 159 -6.28 12.25 15.87
CA GLU A 159 -5.71 12.63 17.18
C GLU A 159 -6.01 14.10 17.56
N ASP A 160 -6.09 15.00 16.56
CA ASP A 160 -6.36 16.43 16.74
C ASP A 160 -7.84 16.83 16.55
N GLY A 161 -8.75 15.87 16.36
CA GLY A 161 -10.19 16.11 16.16
C GLY A 161 -10.55 16.81 14.84
N THR A 162 -9.62 16.95 13.89
CA THR A 162 -9.88 17.67 12.63
C THR A 162 -10.74 16.91 11.62
N LEU A 163 -10.94 15.59 11.78
CA LEU A 163 -11.89 14.82 10.99
C LEU A 163 -12.39 13.58 11.74
N GLY A 164 -13.70 13.38 11.74
CA GLY A 164 -14.33 12.20 12.33
C GLY A 164 -14.59 12.39 13.82
N TYR A 165 -14.31 11.34 14.60
CA TYR A 165 -14.48 11.33 16.06
C TYR A 165 -13.17 11.63 16.79
#